data_AF-A0A2V7ANI9-F1
#
_entry.id   AF-A0A2V7ANI9-F1
#
_cell.length_a   1.000
_cell.length_b   1.000
_cell.length_c   1.000
_cell.angle_alpha   90.00
_cell.angle_beta   90.00
_cell.angle_gamma   90.00
#
_symmetry.space_group_name_H-M   'P 1'
#
loop_
_entity.id
_entity.type
_entity.pdbx_description
1 polymer ?
#
loop_
_entity_poly.entity_id
_entity_poly.type
_entity_poly.pdbx_seq_one_letter_code
_entity_poly.pdbx_strand_id
1 'polypeptide(L)' 'MAEGIAAITTLGHSILIAESNIHHVPEYTTRLYVIERGEIIFAGTPDDAWRDGAVLRIIGGASR' A
#
# COMPACT_ATOMS: atom_id res chain seq x y z
N MET A 1 12.15 -9.67 3.75
CA MET A 1 11.14 -9.08 4.67
C MET A 1 9.73 -9.58 4.36
N ALA A 2 9.32 -9.60 3.09
CA ALA A 2 7.96 -9.96 2.69
C ALA A 2 7.50 -11.38 3.09
N GLU A 3 8.37 -12.40 3.05
CA GLU A 3 7.97 -13.80 3.28
C GLU A 3 7.52 -14.10 4.71
N GLY A 4 8.21 -13.58 5.73
CA GLY A 4 7.83 -13.80 7.13
C GLY A 4 6.49 -13.13 7.48
N ILE A 5 6.26 -11.93 6.94
CA ILE A 5 4.99 -11.21 7.10
C ILE A 5 3.87 -11.94 6.35
N ALA A 6 4.14 -12.49 5.17
CA ALA A 6 3.18 -13.30 4.42
C ALA A 6 2.75 -14.56 5.19
N ALA A 7 3.68 -15.23 5.87
CA ALA A 7 3.36 -16.40 6.69
C ALA A 7 2.36 -16.07 7.81
N ILE A 8 2.48 -14.90 8.44
CA ILE A 8 1.56 -14.46 9.50
C ILE A 8 0.14 -14.27 8.98
N THR A 9 -0.04 -13.76 7.75
CA THR A 9 -1.39 -13.57 7.19
C THR A 9 -2.10 -14.92 6.98
N THR A 10 -1.36 -16.00 6.70
CA THR A 10 -1.94 -17.36 6.58
C THR A 10 -2.45 -17.94 7.90
N LEU A 11 -2.04 -17.36 9.04
CA LEU A 11 -2.53 -17.72 10.37
C LEU A 11 -3.86 -17.04 10.73
N GLY A 12 -4.50 -16.35 9.78
CA GLY A 12 -5.77 -15.63 10.00
C GLY A 12 -5.62 -14.26 10.67
N HIS A 13 -4.39 -13.74 10.80
CA HIS A 13 -4.14 -12.44 11.38
C HIS A 13 -4.18 -11.34 10.30
N SER A 14 -4.80 -10.21 10.65
CA SER A 14 -4.71 -8.99 9.85
C SER A 14 -3.45 -8.21 10.24
N ILE A 15 -2.75 -7.67 9.25
CA ILE A 15 -1.54 -6.88 9.44
C ILE A 15 -1.77 -5.49 8.86
N LEU A 16 -1.52 -4.46 9.66
CA LEU A 16 -1.45 -3.08 9.21
C LEU A 16 0.01 -2.66 9.19
N ILE A 17 0.49 -2.21 8.04
CA ILE A 17 1.86 -1.74 7.85
C ILE A 17 1.81 -0.27 7.47
N ALA A 18 2.60 0.56 8.15
CA ALA A 18 2.84 1.93 7.75
C ALA A 18 4.18 1.99 7.02
N GLU A 19 4.15 2.36 5.74
CA GLU A 19 5.33 2.50 4.88
C GLU A 19 5.37 3.87 4.23
N SER A 20 6.58 4.43 4.10
CA SER A 20 6.79 5.71 3.42
C SER A 20 7.15 5.56 1.95
N ASN A 21 7.47 4.33 1.50
CA ASN A 21 7.80 4.03 0.13
C ASN A 21 6.88 2.93 -0.40
N ILE A 22 6.06 3.26 -1.40
CA ILE A 22 5.09 2.33 -1.98
C ILE A 22 5.77 1.09 -2.60
N HIS A 23 7.02 1.20 -3.06
CA HIS A 23 7.75 0.07 -3.63
C HIS A 23 8.10 -1.03 -2.62
N HIS A 24 7.99 -0.74 -1.32
CA HIS A 24 8.20 -1.72 -0.25
C HIS A 24 6.91 -2.38 0.22
N VAL A 25 5.76 -1.93 -0.28
CA VAL A 25 4.46 -2.53 0.06
C VAL A 25 4.42 -3.95 -0.51
N PRO A 26 4.10 -4.97 0.32
CA PRO A 26 4.08 -6.36 -0.16
C PRO A 26 3.08 -6.58 -1.29
N GLU A 27 3.40 -7.46 -2.24
CA GLU A 27 2.51 -7.76 -3.38
C GLU A 27 1.15 -8.35 -2.96
N TYR A 28 1.10 -9.05 -1.82
CA TYR A 28 -0.14 -9.59 -1.25
C TYR A 28 -1.00 -8.55 -0.50
N THR A 29 -0.67 -7.26 -0.61
CA THR A 29 -1.45 -6.19 0.02
C THR A 29 -2.83 -6.11 -0.60
N THR A 30 -3.85 -6.35 0.21
CA THR A 30 -5.25 -6.35 -0.23
C THR A 30 -5.89 -4.97 -0.17
N ARG A 31 -5.33 -4.06 0.63
CA ARG A 31 -5.85 -2.70 0.80
C ARG A 31 -4.73 -1.71 1.07
N LEU A 32 -4.83 -0.54 0.44
CA LEU A 32 -3.91 0.56 0.55
C LEU A 32 -4.65 1.83 0.95
N TYR A 33 -4.03 2.59 1.85
CA TYR A 33 -4.46 3.94 2.20
C TYR A 33 -3.27 4.87 2.01
N VAL A 34 -3.54 6.07 1.49
CA VAL A 34 -2.54 7.14 1.42
C VAL A 34 -3.01 8.26 2.32
N ILE A 35 -2.12 8.68 3.22
CA ILE A 35 -2.35 9.78 4.15
C ILE A 35 -1.43 10.92 3.77
N GLU A 36 -2.00 12.10 3.54
CA GLU A 36 -1.26 13.33 3.30
C GLU A 36 -1.78 14.41 4.25
N ARG A 37 -0.86 15.05 5.00
CA ARG A 37 -1.18 16.14 5.95
C ARG A 37 -2.26 15.78 6.98
N GLY A 38 -2.31 14.51 7.39
CA GLY A 38 -3.26 14.01 8.39
C GLY A 38 -4.59 13.52 7.83
N GLU A 39 -4.81 13.66 6.52
CA GLU A 39 -6.04 13.26 5.86
C GLU A 39 -5.84 12.01 5.00
N ILE A 40 -6.82 11.10 4.99
CA ILE A 40 -6.83 9.97 4.05
C ILE A 40 -7.28 10.50 2.69
N ILE A 41 -6.34 10.60 1.77
CA ILE A 41 -6.59 11.10 0.41
C ILE A 41 -6.90 9.99 -0.59
N PHE A 42 -6.64 8.73 -0.22
CA PHE A 42 -6.94 7.55 -1.02
C PHE A 42 -7.23 6.34 -0.13
N ALA A 43 -8.21 5.53 -0.54
CA ALA A 43 -8.50 4.23 0.05
C ALA A 43 -8.98 3.28 -1.05
N GLY A 44 -8.27 2.18 -1.27
CA GLY A 44 -8.58 1.23 -2.34
C GLY A 44 -7.62 0.05 -2.36
N THR A 45 -7.53 -0.65 -3.49
CA THR A 45 -6.46 -1.63 -3.72
C THR A 45 -5.18 -0.94 -4.20
N PRO A 46 -4.00 -1.58 -4.09
CA PRO A 46 -2.79 -1.06 -4.72
C PRO A 46 -2.97 -0.80 -6.22
N ASP A 47 -3.70 -1.69 -6.88
CA ASP A 47 -4.04 -1.62 -8.30
C ASP A 47 -4.88 -0.38 -8.67
N ASP A 48 -5.77 0.05 -7.79
CA ASP A 48 -6.52 1.30 -7.96
C ASP A 48 -5.60 2.51 -7.82
N ALA A 49 -4.65 2.48 -6.87
CA ALA A 49 -3.69 3.56 -6.68
C ALA A 49 -2.75 3.73 -7.88
N TRP A 50 -2.31 2.62 -8.50
CA TRP A 50 -1.49 2.66 -9.73
C TRP A 50 -2.24 3.23 -10.93
N ARG A 51 -3.57 3.19 -10.93
CA ARG A 51 -4.41 3.79 -11.99
C ARG A 51 -4.75 5.25 -11.70
N ASP A 52 -4.53 5.73 -10.49
CA ASP A 52 -4.82 7.10 -10.08
C ASP A 52 -3.57 8.00 -10.20
N GLY A 53 -3.55 8.84 -11.24
CA GLY A 53 -2.44 9.75 -11.49
C GLY A 53 -2.28 10.87 -10.46
N ALA A 54 -3.29 11.20 -9.65
CA ALA A 54 -3.13 12.12 -8.52
C ALA A 54 -2.41 11.42 -7.37
N VAL A 55 -2.82 10.19 -7.05
CA VAL A 55 -2.20 9.38 -6.00
C VAL A 55 -0.75 9.05 -6.34
N LEU A 56 -0.44 8.67 -7.58
CA LEU A 56 0.93 8.36 -8.02
C LEU A 56 1.91 9.51 -7.82
N ARG A 57 1.47 10.75 -8.09
CA ARG A 57 2.29 11.95 -7.88
C ARG A 57 2.62 12.17 -6.41
N ILE A 58 1.74 11.74 -5.50
CA ILE A 58 1.91 11.92 -4.05
C ILE A 58 2.80 10.82 -3.48
N ILE A 59 2.63 9.57 -3.91
CA ILE A 59 3.42 8.43 -3.41
C ILE A 59 4.77 8.25 -4.14
N GLY A 60 5.09 9.12 -5.11
CA GLY A 60 6.35 9.09 -5.85
C GLY A 60 6.50 7.91 -6.81
N GLY A 61 5.39 7.25 -7.16
CA GLY A 61 5.39 6.13 -8.10
C GLY A 61 5.57 6.62 -9.53
N ALA A 62 6.68 6.28 -10.18
CA ALA A 62 6.75 6.38 -11.63
C ALA A 62 5.73 5.39 -12.24
N SER A 63 4.97 5.83 -13.24
CA SER A 63 4.04 4.98 -13.97
C SER A 63 4.75 3.69 -14.41
N ARG A 64 4.22 2.54 -14.01
CA ARG A 64 4.78 1.22 -14.38
C ARG A 64 4.49 0.90 -15.85
#